data_AF-A0A068Z0Z5-F1
#
_entry.id   AF-A0A068Z0Z5-F1
#
_cell.length_a   1.000
_cell.length_b   1.000
_cell.length_c   1.000
_cell.angle_alpha   90.00
_cell.angle_beta   90.00
_cell.angle_gamma   90.00
#
_symmetry.space_group_name_H-M   'P 1'
#
loop_
_entity.id
_entity.type
_entity.pdbx_description
1 polymer ?
#
loop_
_entity_poly.entity_id
_entity_poly.type
_entity_poly.pdbx_seq_one_letter_code
_entity_poly.pdbx_strand_id
1 'polypeptide(L)'
;MLSWDITKLKGPAKWSYFHLYVILDIFSRYVVGWLIAERECSELAKQLIEDTAQRQNIAPGTLSLHADRGSSMRSKPVASLLVDLEITRSHSRPYTSDDNPYSEAQFKTLKYRPDFPERFGSIEDARAHCQTFFAWYNNEHRHGGIAYMMPRSVHHGLAQDLITTRQASLDVAFAKHPNRFKGQRPVTAKLPTAAWINPPPEKKVDAQTSNDTTPIAQ
;
A
#
# COMPACT_ATOMS: atom_id res chain seq x y z
N MET A 1 8.58 -0.72 1.48
CA MET A 1 7.98 -0.61 2.83
C MET A 1 6.65 -1.30 2.78
N LEU A 2 6.35 -2.16 3.75
CA LEU A 2 5.03 -2.73 3.90
C LEU A 2 4.27 -1.92 4.96
N SER A 3 2.96 -1.94 4.85
CA SER A 3 2.03 -1.42 5.82
C SER A 3 1.14 -2.56 6.30
N TRP A 4 0.84 -2.56 7.59
CA TRP A 4 -0.06 -3.50 8.21
C TRP A 4 -1.22 -2.75 8.81
N ASP A 5 -2.44 -3.28 8.66
CA ASP A 5 -3.59 -2.79 9.41
C ASP A 5 -4.65 -3.88 9.62
N ILE A 6 -5.56 -3.65 10.56
CA ILE A 6 -6.66 -4.55 10.93
C ILE A 6 -7.98 -3.82 10.81
N THR A 7 -8.96 -4.45 10.17
CA THR A 7 -10.33 -3.93 10.12
C THR A 7 -11.36 -4.94 10.59
N LYS A 8 -12.48 -4.44 11.12
CA LYS A 8 -13.59 -5.26 11.57
C LYS A 8 -14.59 -5.47 10.44
N LEU A 9 -14.97 -6.73 10.22
CA LEU A 9 -16.05 -7.17 9.35
C LEU A 9 -17.25 -7.55 10.23
N LYS A 10 -18.47 -7.16 9.85
CA LYS A 10 -19.67 -7.48 10.64
C LYS A 10 -19.99 -8.97 10.52
N GLY A 11 -20.06 -9.66 11.65
CA GLY A 11 -20.44 -11.06 11.74
C GLY A 11 -21.96 -11.28 11.70
N PRO A 12 -22.40 -12.54 11.90
CA PRO A 12 -23.79 -12.96 11.69
C PRO A 12 -24.77 -12.30 12.67
N ALA A 13 -24.31 -12.00 13.87
CA ALA A 13 -25.12 -11.40 14.93
C ALA A 13 -24.73 -9.94 15.21
N LYS A 14 -25.64 -9.21 15.87
CA LYS A 14 -25.34 -7.88 16.41
C LYS A 14 -24.16 -8.00 17.39
N TRP A 15 -23.18 -7.10 17.27
CA TRP A 15 -21.94 -7.09 18.06
C TRP A 15 -20.98 -8.27 17.84
N SER A 16 -21.25 -9.14 16.86
CA SER A 16 -20.27 -10.12 16.38
C SER A 16 -19.45 -9.52 15.24
N TYR A 17 -18.13 -9.73 15.28
CA TYR A 17 -17.19 -9.21 14.29
C TYR A 17 -16.11 -10.24 13.97
N PHE A 18 -15.68 -10.25 12.72
CA PHE A 18 -14.43 -10.89 12.30
C PHE A 18 -13.35 -9.83 12.12
N HIS A 19 -12.10 -10.22 12.37
CA HIS A 19 -10.93 -9.36 12.27
C HIS A 19 -10.16 -9.73 11.01
N LEU A 20 -10.13 -8.80 10.05
CA LEU A 20 -9.38 -8.92 8.81
C LEU A 20 -8.05 -8.19 8.96
N TYR A 21 -6.97 -8.95 8.90
CA TYR A 21 -5.60 -8.46 8.90
C TYR A 21 -5.15 -8.32 7.45
N VAL A 22 -4.50 -7.22 7.11
CA VAL A 22 -3.97 -6.97 5.77
C VAL A 22 -2.55 -6.43 5.87
N ILE A 23 -1.67 -7.02 5.06
CA ILE A 23 -0.33 -6.52 4.80
C ILE A 23 -0.29 -6.04 3.35
N LEU A 24 0.04 -4.76 3.19
CA LEU A 24 0.01 -4.02 1.94
C LEU A 24 1.40 -3.47 1.63
N ASP A 25 1.89 -3.69 0.41
CA ASP A 25 3.03 -2.93 -0.11
C ASP A 25 2.56 -1.53 -0.51
N ILE A 26 3.03 -0.52 0.22
CA ILE A 26 2.60 0.87 -0.01
C ILE A 26 3.13 1.46 -1.30
N PHE A 27 4.14 0.86 -1.95
CA PHE A 27 4.66 1.37 -3.21
C PHE A 27 3.78 0.91 -4.37
N SER A 28 3.54 -0.41 -4.44
CA SER A 28 2.75 -1.03 -5.51
C SER A 28 1.25 -1.06 -5.24
N ARG A 29 0.81 -0.77 -4.01
CA ARG A 29 -0.55 -1.07 -3.51
C ARG A 29 -0.88 -2.56 -3.51
N TYR A 30 0.10 -3.45 -3.59
CA TYR A 30 -0.15 -4.89 -3.66
C TYR A 30 -0.41 -5.46 -2.26
N VAL A 31 -1.52 -6.17 -2.08
CA VAL A 31 -1.77 -6.92 -0.85
C VAL A 31 -0.93 -8.18 -0.87
N VAL A 32 0.14 -8.18 -0.09
CA VAL A 32 1.11 -9.28 -0.02
C VAL A 32 0.63 -10.42 0.87
N GLY A 33 -0.26 -10.13 1.82
CA GLY A 33 -0.83 -11.12 2.74
C GLY A 33 -2.08 -10.58 3.44
N TRP A 34 -3.00 -11.48 3.77
CA TRP A 34 -4.18 -11.17 4.59
C TRP A 34 -4.62 -12.41 5.37
N LEU A 35 -5.32 -12.22 6.50
CA LEU A 35 -5.91 -13.29 7.29
C LEU A 35 -7.24 -12.84 7.90
N ILE A 36 -8.16 -13.78 8.13
CA ILE A 36 -9.39 -13.53 8.90
C ILE A 36 -9.45 -14.41 10.13
N ALA A 37 -9.70 -13.78 11.28
CA ALA A 37 -9.84 -14.43 12.58
C ALA A 37 -11.14 -14.01 13.28
N GLU A 38 -11.67 -14.89 14.12
CA GLU A 38 -12.84 -14.58 14.96
C GLU A 38 -12.51 -13.58 16.08
N ARG A 39 -11.27 -13.61 16.55
CA ARG A 39 -10.77 -12.74 17.61
C ARG A 39 -9.38 -12.26 17.26
N GLU A 40 -9.00 -11.12 17.81
CA GLU A 40 -7.63 -10.65 17.66
C GLU A 40 -6.67 -11.61 18.35
N CYS A 41 -5.70 -12.13 17.59
CA CYS A 41 -4.73 -13.11 18.07
C CYS A 41 -3.35 -12.77 17.49
N SER A 42 -2.39 -12.58 18.39
CA SER A 42 -1.00 -12.24 18.08
C SER A 42 -0.26 -13.35 17.34
N GLU A 43 -0.61 -14.59 17.63
CA GLU A 43 0.01 -15.79 17.06
C GLU A 43 -0.39 -15.95 15.59
N LEU A 44 -1.67 -15.68 15.26
CA LEU A 44 -2.12 -15.63 13.87
C LEU A 44 -1.46 -14.47 13.12
N ALA A 45 -1.29 -13.33 13.80
CA ALA A 45 -0.59 -12.20 13.25
C ALA A 45 0.88 -12.53 12.91
N LYS A 46 1.58 -13.25 13.82
CA LYS A 46 2.94 -13.77 13.62
C LYS A 46 3.02 -14.64 12.38
N GLN A 47 2.16 -15.65 12.31
CA GLN A 47 2.12 -16.58 11.19
C GLN A 47 1.89 -15.84 9.87
N LEU A 48 1.00 -14.84 9.84
CA LEU A 48 0.78 -14.06 8.63
C LEU A 48 2.03 -13.28 8.19
N ILE A 49 2.76 -12.62 9.10
CA ILE A 49 4.01 -11.94 8.71
C ILE A 49 5.03 -12.96 8.22
N GLU A 50 5.25 -14.05 8.96
CA GLU A 50 6.26 -15.06 8.61
C GLU A 50 5.99 -15.67 7.24
N ASP A 51 4.75 -16.09 6.99
CA ASP A 51 4.30 -16.58 5.69
C ASP A 51 4.50 -15.55 4.58
N THR A 52 4.18 -14.28 4.87
CA THR A 52 4.31 -13.19 3.90
C THR A 52 5.76 -12.91 3.58
N ALA A 53 6.63 -12.87 4.59
CA ALA A 53 8.06 -12.66 4.42
C ALA A 53 8.70 -13.78 3.60
N GLN A 54 8.32 -15.03 3.86
CA GLN A 54 8.76 -16.19 3.09
C GLN A 54 8.29 -16.12 1.63
N ARG A 55 6.98 -15.87 1.40
CA ARG A 55 6.42 -15.80 0.03
C ARG A 55 7.03 -14.68 -0.81
N GLN A 56 7.36 -13.56 -0.19
CA GLN A 56 7.95 -12.40 -0.85
C GLN A 56 9.48 -12.44 -0.89
N ASN A 57 10.09 -13.52 -0.39
CA ASN A 57 11.54 -13.71 -0.30
C ASN A 57 12.26 -12.50 0.34
N ILE A 58 11.66 -11.96 1.39
CA ILE A 58 12.18 -10.76 2.07
C ILE A 58 13.26 -11.20 3.04
N ALA A 59 14.47 -10.68 2.86
CA ALA A 59 15.57 -10.97 3.78
C ALA A 59 15.26 -10.39 5.18
N PRO A 60 15.54 -11.14 6.26
CA PRO A 60 15.43 -10.63 7.63
C PRO A 60 16.13 -9.27 7.79
N GLY A 61 15.54 -8.36 8.56
CA GLY A 61 16.07 -7.02 8.80
C GLY A 61 15.91 -6.00 7.66
N THR A 62 15.47 -6.40 6.45
CA THR A 62 15.22 -5.47 5.33
C THR A 62 13.79 -4.92 5.31
N LEU A 63 12.90 -5.52 6.11
CA LEU A 63 11.48 -5.20 6.11
C LEU A 63 11.17 -4.04 7.06
N SER A 64 10.88 -2.87 6.49
CA SER A 64 10.14 -1.83 7.20
C SER A 64 8.65 -2.14 7.11
N LEU A 65 8.02 -2.52 8.22
CA LEU A 65 6.57 -2.61 8.37
C LEU A 65 6.09 -1.40 9.17
N HIS A 66 5.17 -0.65 8.59
CA HIS A 66 4.47 0.41 9.29
C HIS A 66 3.18 -0.14 9.90
N ALA A 67 2.90 0.22 11.14
CA ALA A 67 1.80 -0.29 11.92
C ALA A 67 1.20 0.88 12.75
N ASP A 68 -0.11 1.09 12.68
CA ASP A 68 -0.82 2.13 13.43
C ASP A 68 -0.81 1.87 14.96
N ARG A 69 -1.06 2.90 15.77
CA ARG A 69 -1.14 2.87 17.24
C ARG A 69 -2.51 2.46 17.78
N GLY A 70 -3.40 1.89 16.96
CA GLY A 70 -4.72 1.40 17.39
C GLY A 70 -4.65 0.50 18.64
N SER A 71 -5.70 0.50 19.46
CA SER A 71 -5.74 -0.28 20.71
C SER A 71 -5.54 -1.79 20.50
N SER A 72 -5.94 -2.31 19.33
CA SER A 72 -5.68 -3.68 18.85
C SER A 72 -4.19 -3.97 18.64
N MET A 73 -3.43 -2.95 18.22
CA MET A 73 -1.99 -3.02 17.91
C MET A 73 -1.11 -2.81 19.14
N ARG A 74 -1.68 -2.36 20.26
CA ARG A 74 -1.03 -2.26 21.58
C ARG A 74 -0.97 -3.57 22.35
N SER A 75 -1.63 -4.64 21.89
CA SER A 75 -1.51 -5.91 22.59
C SER A 75 -0.02 -6.29 22.67
N LYS A 76 0.48 -6.45 23.90
CA LYS A 76 1.89 -6.74 24.19
C LYS A 76 2.52 -7.80 23.27
N PRO A 77 1.81 -8.87 22.84
CA PRO A 77 2.43 -9.88 22.01
C PRO A 77 2.57 -9.47 20.53
N VAL A 78 1.69 -8.64 19.95
CA VAL A 78 1.87 -8.11 18.56
C VAL A 78 3.05 -7.14 18.52
N ALA A 79 3.20 -6.29 19.54
CA ALA A 79 4.34 -5.37 19.61
C ALA A 79 5.68 -6.10 19.83
N SER A 80 5.70 -7.19 20.60
CA SER A 80 6.88 -8.04 20.81
C SER A 80 7.25 -8.79 19.54
N LEU A 81 6.27 -9.37 18.86
CA LEU A 81 6.44 -10.06 17.59
C LEU A 81 7.13 -9.19 16.52
N LEU A 82 6.72 -7.93 16.39
CA LEU A 82 7.33 -7.01 15.44
C LEU A 82 8.79 -6.71 15.79
N VAL A 83 9.16 -6.78 17.07
CA VAL A 83 10.56 -6.67 17.51
C VAL A 83 11.32 -7.95 17.19
N ASP A 84 10.73 -9.12 17.45
CA ASP A 84 11.35 -10.43 17.22
C ASP A 84 11.64 -10.69 15.73
N LEU A 85 10.85 -10.10 14.83
CA LEU A 85 11.03 -10.20 13.38
C LEU A 85 11.99 -9.14 12.79
N GLU A 86 12.68 -8.38 13.64
CA GLU A 86 13.58 -7.27 13.26
C GLU A 86 12.90 -6.23 12.34
N ILE A 87 11.59 -6.13 12.45
CA ILE A 87 10.80 -5.22 11.65
C ILE A 87 10.94 -3.83 12.25
N THR A 88 11.55 -2.93 11.48
CA THR A 88 11.74 -1.55 11.93
C THR A 88 10.37 -0.86 12.04
N ARG A 89 9.88 -0.72 13.28
CA ARG A 89 8.67 0.05 13.59
C ARG A 89 8.94 1.53 13.33
N SER A 90 8.51 2.03 12.17
CA SER A 90 8.43 3.47 11.94
C SER A 90 7.22 4.01 12.71
N HIS A 91 7.43 4.35 13.99
CA HIS A 91 6.38 4.96 14.81
C HIS A 91 6.01 6.34 14.23
N SER A 92 4.72 6.60 14.07
CA SER A 92 4.22 7.95 13.81
C SER A 92 4.60 8.92 14.92
N ARG A 93 4.67 10.22 14.62
CA ARG A 93 4.88 11.23 15.67
C ARG A 93 3.59 11.37 16.49
N PRO A 94 3.65 11.72 17.79
CA PRO A 94 2.45 12.06 18.54
C PRO A 94 1.70 13.21 17.82
N TYR A 95 0.37 13.15 17.76
CA TYR A 95 -0.54 14.19 17.21
C TYR A 95 -0.90 14.21 15.71
N THR A 96 -0.72 13.12 14.95
CA THR A 96 -1.27 12.98 13.58
C THR A 96 -2.34 11.89 13.57
N SER A 97 -3.56 12.19 13.09
CA SER A 97 -4.70 11.24 13.08
C SER A 97 -4.74 10.31 11.87
N ASP A 98 -3.80 10.42 10.94
CA ASP A 98 -3.83 9.72 9.65
C ASP A 98 -2.61 8.80 9.54
N ASP A 99 -2.50 7.85 10.47
CA ASP A 99 -1.30 7.03 10.66
C ASP A 99 -1.14 5.96 9.55
N ASN A 100 -2.17 5.65 8.74
CA ASN A 100 -2.04 4.67 7.65
C ASN A 100 -2.95 4.91 6.42
N PRO A 101 -2.72 5.98 5.63
CA PRO A 101 -3.61 6.37 4.54
C PRO A 101 -3.74 5.32 3.43
N TYR A 102 -2.73 4.46 3.24
CA TYR A 102 -2.76 3.42 2.21
C TYR A 102 -3.66 2.24 2.60
N SER A 103 -3.58 1.77 3.84
CA SER A 103 -4.44 0.71 4.34
C SER A 103 -5.89 1.19 4.46
N GLU A 104 -6.11 2.42 4.92
CA GLU A 104 -7.45 3.01 4.95
C GLU A 104 -8.08 3.09 3.57
N ALA A 105 -7.33 3.54 2.56
CA ALA A 105 -7.80 3.57 1.18
C ALA A 105 -8.12 2.15 0.65
N GLN A 106 -7.31 1.15 1.02
CA GLN A 106 -7.57 -0.25 0.68
C GLN A 106 -8.86 -0.76 1.33
N PHE A 107 -9.07 -0.52 2.63
CA PHE A 107 -10.29 -0.91 3.33
C PHE A 107 -11.53 -0.18 2.82
N LYS A 108 -11.38 1.09 2.42
CA LYS A 108 -12.45 1.83 1.75
C LYS A 108 -12.81 1.15 0.42
N THR A 109 -11.81 0.75 -0.36
CA THR A 109 -12.03 0.02 -1.62
C THR A 109 -12.77 -1.29 -1.39
N LEU A 110 -12.42 -2.03 -0.33
CA LEU A 110 -13.13 -3.25 0.08
C LEU A 110 -14.58 -2.97 0.45
N LYS A 111 -14.83 -2.01 1.35
CA LYS A 111 -16.15 -1.79 1.96
C LYS A 111 -17.16 -1.06 1.08
N TYR A 112 -16.70 -0.32 0.07
CA TYR A 112 -17.57 0.46 -0.82
C TYR A 112 -17.93 -0.29 -2.12
N ARG A 113 -17.45 -1.52 -2.27
CA ARG A 113 -17.81 -2.37 -3.40
C ARG A 113 -19.29 -2.81 -3.29
N PRO A 114 -20.06 -2.80 -4.40
CA PRO A 114 -21.47 -3.17 -4.38
C PRO A 114 -21.77 -4.58 -3.85
N ASP A 115 -20.82 -5.50 -4.02
CA ASP A 115 -20.89 -6.89 -3.57
C ASP A 115 -20.37 -7.09 -2.13
N PHE A 116 -19.97 -6.01 -1.44
CA PHE A 116 -19.59 -6.10 -0.03
C PHE A 116 -20.83 -6.34 0.83
N PRO A 117 -20.92 -7.48 1.54
CA PRO A 117 -22.13 -7.83 2.26
C PRO A 117 -22.31 -6.94 3.50
N GLU A 118 -23.57 -6.68 3.87
CA GLU A 118 -23.85 -5.94 5.11
C GLU A 118 -23.37 -6.72 6.34
N ARG A 119 -23.48 -8.05 6.30
CA ARG A 119 -23.02 -8.99 7.33
C ARG A 119 -22.55 -10.28 6.68
N PHE A 120 -21.51 -10.89 7.26
CA PHE A 120 -21.07 -12.22 6.91
C PHE A 120 -21.78 -13.26 7.77
N GLY A 121 -22.30 -14.33 7.16
CA GLY A 121 -23.00 -15.41 7.86
C GLY A 121 -22.07 -16.28 8.70
N SER A 122 -20.83 -16.46 8.24
CA SER A 122 -19.78 -17.26 8.87
C SER A 122 -18.39 -16.68 8.58
N ILE A 123 -17.37 -17.21 9.26
CA ILE A 123 -15.98 -16.84 8.96
C ILE A 123 -15.55 -17.38 7.58
N GLU A 124 -16.11 -18.51 7.16
CA GLU A 124 -15.92 -19.10 5.84
C GLU A 124 -16.45 -18.18 4.74
N ASP A 125 -17.64 -17.58 4.92
CA ASP A 125 -18.19 -16.60 3.99
C ASP A 125 -17.28 -15.38 3.85
N ALA A 126 -16.76 -14.89 4.99
CA ALA A 126 -15.83 -13.77 5.00
C ALA A 126 -14.52 -14.11 4.27
N ARG A 127 -14.00 -15.33 4.45
CA ARG A 127 -12.80 -15.82 3.76
C ARG A 127 -13.04 -15.96 2.26
N ALA A 128 -14.14 -16.56 1.84
CA ALA A 128 -14.47 -16.73 0.42
C ALA A 128 -14.62 -15.38 -0.29
N HIS A 129 -15.31 -14.42 0.36
CA HIS A 129 -15.43 -13.06 -0.16
C HIS A 129 -14.06 -12.38 -0.27
N CYS A 130 -13.24 -12.41 0.79
CA CYS A 130 -11.92 -11.80 0.79
C CYS A 130 -10.98 -12.44 -0.24
N GLN A 131 -11.02 -13.76 -0.42
CA GLN A 131 -10.24 -14.46 -1.43
C GLN A 131 -10.55 -13.95 -2.84
N THR A 132 -11.83 -13.81 -3.16
CA THR A 132 -12.29 -13.26 -4.44
C THR A 132 -11.89 -11.80 -4.58
N PHE A 133 -12.13 -11.01 -3.54
CA PHE A 133 -11.82 -9.59 -3.51
C PHE A 133 -10.33 -9.32 -3.70
N PHE A 134 -9.45 -9.98 -2.94
CA PHE A 134 -8.01 -9.71 -3.01
C PHE A 134 -7.41 -10.22 -4.32
N ALA A 135 -7.94 -11.31 -4.90
CA ALA A 135 -7.57 -11.75 -6.24
C ALA A 135 -7.89 -10.65 -7.27
N TRP A 136 -9.11 -10.11 -7.26
CA TRP A 136 -9.51 -9.01 -8.12
C TRP A 136 -8.69 -7.73 -7.85
N TYR A 137 -8.52 -7.36 -6.59
CA TYR A 137 -7.81 -6.15 -6.18
C TYR A 137 -6.36 -6.15 -6.70
N ASN A 138 -5.65 -7.27 -6.52
CA ASN A 138 -4.25 -7.37 -6.94
C ASN A 138 -4.08 -7.51 -8.46
N ASN A 139 -4.99 -8.21 -9.15
CA ASN A 139 -4.80 -8.62 -10.54
C ASN A 139 -5.59 -7.80 -11.56
N GLU A 140 -6.62 -7.05 -11.15
CA GLU A 140 -7.55 -6.38 -12.08
C GLU A 140 -7.80 -4.93 -11.72
N HIS A 141 -7.92 -4.61 -10.43
CA HIS A 141 -8.21 -3.25 -9.99
C HIS A 141 -7.07 -2.29 -10.35
N ARG A 142 -7.41 -1.13 -10.93
CA ARG A 142 -6.44 -0.13 -11.38
C ARG A 142 -6.44 1.07 -10.44
N HIS A 143 -5.27 1.41 -9.93
CA HIS A 143 -5.13 2.48 -8.95
C HIS A 143 -4.55 3.74 -9.58
N GLY A 144 -5.24 4.88 -9.41
CA GLY A 144 -4.78 6.18 -9.89
C GLY A 144 -3.40 6.57 -9.34
N GLY A 145 -3.13 6.25 -8.06
CA GLY A 145 -1.85 6.54 -7.39
C GLY A 145 -0.63 5.77 -7.92
N ILE A 146 -0.84 4.82 -8.83
CA ILE A 146 0.22 4.06 -9.53
C ILE A 146 -0.02 4.05 -11.04
N ALA A 147 -0.37 5.21 -11.61
CA ALA A 147 -0.58 5.39 -13.05
C ALA A 147 -1.65 4.47 -13.66
N TYR A 148 -2.71 4.17 -12.91
CA TYR A 148 -3.77 3.23 -13.31
C TYR A 148 -3.22 1.84 -13.69
N MET A 149 -2.17 1.41 -12.99
CA MET A 149 -1.67 0.04 -13.07
C MET A 149 -2.37 -0.87 -12.07
N MET A 150 -2.32 -2.16 -12.38
CA MET A 150 -2.72 -3.22 -11.46
C MET A 150 -1.62 -3.40 -10.42
N PRO A 151 -1.93 -3.58 -9.13
CA PRO A 151 -0.92 -3.69 -8.09
C PRO A 151 0.13 -4.75 -8.39
N ARG A 152 -0.30 -5.91 -8.90
CA ARG A 152 0.60 -7.01 -9.28
C ARG A 152 1.64 -6.59 -10.32
N SER A 153 1.25 -5.79 -11.30
CA SER A 153 2.16 -5.35 -12.36
C SER A 153 3.25 -4.44 -11.82
N VAL A 154 2.93 -3.57 -10.85
CA VAL A 154 3.93 -2.71 -10.21
C VAL A 154 4.82 -3.53 -9.28
N HIS A 155 4.21 -4.41 -8.48
CA HIS A 155 4.91 -5.22 -7.49
C HIS A 155 5.96 -6.17 -8.11
N HIS A 156 5.66 -6.78 -9.26
CA HIS A 156 6.61 -7.67 -9.96
C HIS A 156 7.40 -6.98 -11.08
N GLY A 157 7.41 -5.65 -11.15
CA GLY A 157 8.22 -4.90 -12.13
C GLY A 157 7.73 -4.96 -13.58
N LEU A 158 6.54 -5.52 -13.85
CA LEU A 158 5.93 -5.62 -15.19
C LEU A 158 5.35 -4.28 -15.69
N ALA A 159 5.31 -3.26 -14.84
CA ALA A 159 4.64 -2.00 -15.15
C ALA A 159 5.32 -1.23 -16.28
N GLN A 160 6.65 -1.31 -16.44
CA GLN A 160 7.36 -0.58 -17.48
C GLN A 160 6.96 -1.06 -18.88
N ASP A 161 6.86 -2.37 -19.09
CA ASP A 161 6.43 -2.94 -20.37
C ASP A 161 4.98 -2.57 -20.71
N LEU A 162 4.12 -2.52 -19.69
CA LEU A 162 2.74 -2.05 -19.83
C LEU A 162 2.66 -0.56 -20.17
N ILE A 163 3.52 0.28 -19.58
CA ILE A 163 3.62 1.70 -19.94
C ILE A 163 4.01 1.85 -21.40
N THR A 164 5.05 1.14 -21.84
CA THR A 164 5.52 1.17 -23.24
C THR A 164 4.40 0.76 -24.20
N THR A 165 3.71 -0.34 -23.90
CA THR A 165 2.59 -0.85 -24.72
C THR A 165 1.42 0.15 -24.77
N ARG A 166 1.09 0.79 -23.64
CA ARG A 166 0.05 1.82 -23.58
C ARG A 166 0.45 3.06 -24.38
N GLN A 167 1.70 3.48 -24.31
CA GLN A 167 2.17 4.65 -25.05
C GLN A 167 2.12 4.39 -26.56
N ALA A 168 2.55 3.21 -27.03
CA ALA A 168 2.42 2.84 -28.43
C ALA A 168 0.96 2.86 -28.91
N SER A 169 0.03 2.38 -28.08
CA SER A 169 -1.41 2.42 -28.40
C SER A 169 -1.95 3.86 -28.48
N LEU A 170 -1.51 4.74 -27.59
CA LEU A 170 -1.84 6.16 -27.59
C LEU A 170 -1.27 6.87 -28.82
N ASP A 171 -0.06 6.53 -29.24
CA ASP A 171 0.59 7.08 -30.42
C ASP A 171 -0.16 6.71 -31.70
N VAL A 172 -0.58 5.45 -31.83
CA VAL A 172 -1.42 4.98 -32.94
C VAL A 172 -2.77 5.71 -32.96
N ALA A 173 -3.40 5.90 -31.79
CA ALA A 173 -4.67 6.63 -31.70
C ALA A 173 -4.51 8.11 -32.07
N PHE A 174 -3.41 8.73 -31.65
CA PHE A 174 -3.06 10.11 -31.99
C PHE A 174 -2.83 10.29 -33.48
N ALA A 175 -2.05 9.39 -34.10
CA ALA A 175 -1.79 9.43 -35.54
C ALA A 175 -3.08 9.33 -36.37
N LYS A 176 -4.06 8.52 -35.92
CA LYS A 176 -5.36 8.38 -36.60
C LYS A 176 -6.29 9.57 -36.40
N HIS A 177 -6.30 10.15 -35.19
CA HIS A 177 -7.28 11.18 -34.81
C HIS A 177 -6.65 12.31 -33.99
N PRO A 178 -5.76 13.13 -34.56
CA PRO A 178 -5.01 14.15 -33.82
C PRO A 178 -5.93 15.23 -33.20
N ASN A 179 -7.06 15.54 -33.85
CA ASN A 179 -8.03 16.52 -33.36
C ASN A 179 -8.68 16.11 -32.02
N ARG A 180 -8.82 14.81 -31.74
CA ARG A 180 -9.33 14.30 -30.45
C ARG A 180 -8.41 14.69 -29.29
N PHE A 181 -7.12 14.88 -29.59
CA PHE A 181 -6.10 15.24 -28.61
C PHE A 181 -5.65 16.70 -28.74
N LYS A 182 -6.44 17.55 -29.43
CA LYS A 182 -6.12 18.97 -29.65
C LYS A 182 -4.72 19.19 -30.27
N GLY A 183 -4.28 18.27 -31.12
CA GLY A 183 -2.96 18.31 -31.76
C GLY A 183 -1.78 18.00 -30.83
N GLN A 184 -2.02 17.65 -29.56
CA GLN A 184 -0.98 17.29 -28.60
C GLN A 184 -0.88 15.78 -28.45
N ARG A 185 0.34 15.24 -28.51
CA ARG A 185 0.58 13.82 -28.32
C ARG A 185 0.24 13.44 -26.87
N PRO A 186 -0.71 12.52 -26.64
CA PRO A 186 -1.03 12.05 -25.29
C PRO A 186 0.15 11.26 -24.71
N VAL A 187 0.40 11.43 -23.41
CA VAL A 187 1.46 10.74 -22.68
C VAL A 187 0.86 9.92 -21.54
N THR A 188 1.34 8.70 -21.36
CA THR A 188 0.92 7.86 -20.23
C THR A 188 1.33 8.49 -18.90
N ALA A 189 0.49 8.32 -17.86
CA ALA A 189 0.85 8.70 -16.50
C ALA A 189 2.13 7.96 -16.04
N LYS A 190 2.97 8.65 -15.27
CA LYS A 190 4.22 8.10 -14.73
C LYS A 190 3.96 7.39 -13.41
N LEU A 191 4.70 6.31 -13.15
CA LEU A 191 4.71 5.68 -11.83
C LEU A 191 5.31 6.63 -10.78
N PRO A 192 4.87 6.53 -9.52
CA PRO A 192 5.53 7.24 -8.43
C PRO A 192 6.98 6.75 -8.28
N THR A 193 7.89 7.68 -8.00
CA THR A 193 9.31 7.35 -7.73
C THR A 193 9.49 6.80 -6.31
N ALA A 194 8.62 7.20 -5.38
CA ALA A 194 8.63 6.75 -4.00
C ALA A 194 7.24 6.84 -3.38
N ALA A 195 7.02 6.09 -2.30
CA ALA A 195 5.83 6.16 -1.45
C ALA A 195 6.26 6.20 0.01
N TRP A 196 5.69 7.13 0.78
CA TRP A 196 6.05 7.37 2.18
C TRP A 196 4.78 7.48 3.00
N ILE A 197 4.78 6.90 4.20
CA ILE A 197 3.78 7.21 5.22
C ILE A 197 4.23 8.46 6.00
N ASN A 198 5.51 8.52 6.34
CA ASN A 198 6.15 9.70 6.92
C ASN A 198 7.33 10.12 6.02
N PRO A 199 7.21 11.21 5.23
CA PRO A 199 8.31 11.66 4.40
C PRO A 199 9.47 12.15 5.27
N PRO A 200 10.73 11.85 4.90
CA PRO A 200 11.88 12.44 5.57
C PRO A 200 11.82 13.97 5.42
N PRO A 201 12.25 14.76 6.43
CA PRO A 201 12.30 16.21 6.30
C PRO A 201 13.15 16.58 5.09
N GLU A 202 12.64 17.47 4.23
CA GLU A 202 13.39 17.97 3.09
C GLU A 202 14.70 18.59 3.59
N LYS A 203 15.84 18.07 3.12
CA LYS A 203 17.10 18.80 3.28
C LYS A 203 16.97 20.07 2.46
N LYS A 204 16.80 21.21 3.14
CA LYS A 204 17.10 22.50 2.53
C LYS A 204 18.53 22.41 2.02
N VAL A 205 18.69 22.42 0.71
CA VAL A 205 19.99 22.66 0.10
C VAL A 205 20.29 24.11 0.41
N ASP A 206 21.10 24.34 1.42
CA ASP A 206 21.64 25.67 1.70
C ASP A 206 22.46 26.08 0.47
N ALA A 207 21.92 27.01 -0.30
CA ALA A 207 22.67 27.72 -1.30
C ALA A 207 23.76 28.50 -0.57
N GLN A 208 24.95 27.90 -0.46
CA GLN A 208 26.17 28.62 -0.12
C GLN A 208 26.39 29.64 -1.23
N THR A 209 25.96 30.88 -0.98
CA THR A 209 26.43 32.05 -1.72
C THR A 209 27.92 32.18 -1.44
N SER A 210 28.73 31.75 -2.41
CA SER A 210 30.13 32.12 -2.53
C SER A 210 30.21 33.65 -2.67
N ASN A 211 30.48 34.34 -1.55
CA ASN A 211 30.91 35.73 -1.60
C ASN A 211 32.34 35.73 -2.14
N ASP A 212 32.44 35.94 -3.44
CA ASP A 212 33.68 36.22 -4.14
C ASP A 212 34.29 37.51 -3.55
N THR A 213 35.47 37.37 -2.95
CA THR A 213 36.22 38.50 -2.38
C THR A 213 37.10 39.06 -3.50
N THR A 214 36.74 40.23 -4.01
CA THR A 214 37.55 41.00 -4.96
C THR A 214 38.92 41.33 -4.36
N PRO A 215 40.05 41.08 -5.05
CA PRO A 215 41.35 41.55 -4.60
C PRO A 215 41.55 43.01 -5.03
N ILE A 216 41.89 43.87 -4.06
CA ILE A 216 42.38 45.23 -4.34
C ILE A 216 43.82 45.12 -4.84
N ALA A 217 44.06 45.57 -6.06
CA ALA A 217 45.39 45.76 -6.62
C ALA A 217 45.79 47.25 -6.47
N GLN A 218 46.97 47.44 -5.84
CA GLN A 218 47.91 48.57 -5.84
C GLN A 218 47.39 49.97 -5.52
#